data_AF-A0A1H8X7C5-F1
#
_entry.id   AF-A0A1H8X7C5-F1
#
_cell.length_a   1.000
_cell.length_b   1.000
_cell.length_c   1.000
_cell.angle_alpha   90.00
_cell.angle_beta   90.00
_cell.angle_gamma   90.00
#
_symmetry.space_group_name_H-M   'P 1'
#
loop_
_entity.id
_entity.type
_entity.pdbx_description
1 polymer ?
#
loop_
_entity_poly.entity_id
_entity_poly.type
_entity_poly.pdbx_seq_one_letter_code
_entity_poly.pdbx_strand_id
1 'polypeptide(L)'
;MTQQIPIDPDSVDDAPAGPDGTHALRSDLAYQRHAIVNVAYLGPPGAGDRGWVLVDAGIMGSRAAIEAAAASRFGQGARPAAIVLTHGHFDHVGVLEDLAEAWDAPVWAHPLERPYLDGSAAYPPPDPGVGGGLVARLSPLFPTKPVDVGTRLHLLPEDGSVPPLPGWRWLHTPGHSPGHVSLWRAADRTLIAGDAFVATAQESVYAVATQAPEMHGPPRYLTIDWDAAGRSVAALAQLEPELALTGHGRPLRGPGLRRALHDLGRDFAAVAVPETGRYVEAPIRVGDPAATQKP
;
A
#
# COMPACT_ATOMS: atom_id res chain seq x y z
N MET A 1 -17.16 -19.23 -4.89
CA MET A 1 -16.86 -18.95 -3.46
C MET A 1 -15.38 -18.68 -3.36
N THR A 2 -14.97 -17.50 -2.89
CA THR A 2 -13.54 -17.22 -2.91
C THR A 2 -12.77 -17.97 -1.84
N GLN A 3 -11.69 -18.64 -2.24
CA GLN A 3 -10.76 -19.23 -1.31
C GLN A 3 -9.84 -18.13 -0.76
N GLN A 4 -9.66 -18.11 0.55
CA GLN A 4 -8.73 -17.23 1.27
C GLN A 4 -7.53 -18.08 1.71
N ILE A 5 -6.33 -17.50 1.80
CA ILE A 5 -5.19 -18.24 2.35
C ILE A 5 -5.13 -17.99 3.86
N PRO A 6 -5.38 -19.02 4.70
CA PRO A 6 -5.33 -18.86 6.15
C PRO A 6 -3.90 -18.57 6.61
N ILE A 7 -3.78 -17.67 7.59
CA ILE A 7 -2.52 -17.35 8.25
C ILE A 7 -2.54 -17.91 9.66
N ASP A 8 -1.41 -18.49 10.08
CA ASP A 8 -1.25 -18.92 11.47
C ASP A 8 -1.16 -17.68 12.37
N PRO A 9 -1.87 -17.60 13.51
CA PRO A 9 -1.84 -16.44 14.41
C PRO A 9 -0.42 -16.00 14.82
N ASP A 10 0.52 -16.93 14.96
CA ASP A 10 1.93 -16.67 15.30
C ASP A 10 2.70 -15.92 14.20
N SER A 11 2.15 -15.90 12.99
CA SER A 11 2.70 -15.18 11.84
C SER A 11 2.29 -13.72 11.81
N VAL A 12 1.46 -13.24 12.74
CA VAL A 12 1.08 -11.82 12.81
C VAL A 12 2.07 -11.06 13.68
N ASP A 13 2.69 -10.01 13.13
CA ASP A 13 3.66 -9.15 13.81
C ASP A 13 3.02 -7.82 14.22
N ASP A 14 2.12 -7.88 15.19
CA ASP A 14 1.35 -6.72 15.64
C ASP A 14 1.41 -6.59 17.15
N ALA A 15 2.58 -6.19 17.62
CA ALA A 15 2.79 -5.76 19.00
C ALA A 15 1.88 -4.56 19.32
N PRO A 16 1.49 -4.34 20.59
CA PRO A 16 0.71 -3.17 20.97
C PRO A 16 1.37 -1.86 20.52
N ALA A 17 0.55 -0.87 20.17
CA ALA A 17 1.04 0.46 19.84
C ALA A 17 1.85 1.04 21.01
N GLY A 18 2.96 1.69 20.68
CA GLY A 18 3.76 2.44 21.63
C GLY A 18 3.09 3.75 22.07
N PRO A 19 3.76 4.53 22.94
CA PRO A 19 3.24 5.83 23.39
C PRO A 19 3.01 6.84 22.26
N ASP A 20 3.70 6.67 21.12
CA ASP A 20 3.54 7.48 19.91
C ASP A 20 2.34 7.05 19.05
N GLY A 21 1.57 6.04 19.46
CA GLY A 21 0.44 5.51 18.72
C GLY A 21 0.84 4.70 17.47
N THR A 22 2.13 4.38 17.31
CA THR A 22 2.64 3.52 16.24
C THR A 22 2.98 2.13 16.74
N HIS A 23 2.93 1.15 15.86
CA HIS A 23 3.33 -0.22 16.12
C HIS A 23 4.73 -0.45 15.53
N ALA A 24 5.73 -0.67 16.39
CA ALA A 24 7.11 -0.89 15.96
C ALA A 24 7.30 -2.31 15.42
N LEU A 25 7.89 -2.42 14.23
CA LEU A 25 8.16 -3.70 13.54
C LEU A 25 9.67 -4.01 13.47
N ARG A 26 10.48 -2.96 13.34
CA ARG A 26 11.95 -2.98 13.41
C ARG A 26 12.44 -1.76 14.16
N SER A 27 13.74 -1.70 14.45
CA SER A 27 14.36 -0.55 15.13
C SER A 27 14.14 0.78 14.39
N ASP A 28 13.94 0.73 13.08
CA ASP A 28 13.76 1.89 12.20
C ASP A 28 12.48 1.80 11.36
N LEU A 29 11.55 0.88 11.67
CA LEU A 29 10.28 0.75 10.97
C LEU A 29 9.14 0.62 11.97
N ALA A 30 8.17 1.52 11.86
CA ALA A 30 6.89 1.41 12.53
C ALA A 30 5.75 1.69 11.55
N TYR A 31 4.53 1.30 11.91
CA TYR A 31 3.34 1.62 11.13
C TYR A 31 2.22 2.13 12.04
N GLN A 32 1.30 2.89 11.45
CA GLN A 32 0.05 3.30 12.09
C GLN A 32 -1.11 2.95 11.16
N ARG A 33 -2.16 2.34 11.72
CA ARG A 33 -3.36 1.98 10.96
C ARG A 33 -4.42 3.07 11.09
N HIS A 34 -4.86 3.63 9.96
CA HIS A 34 -5.91 4.63 9.86
C HIS A 34 -7.17 4.00 9.27
N ALA A 35 -8.05 3.51 10.15
CA ALA A 35 -9.21 2.70 9.80
C ALA A 35 -8.82 1.44 9.00
N ILE A 36 -8.80 1.51 7.68
CA ILE A 36 -8.54 0.37 6.79
C ILE A 36 -7.12 0.34 6.24
N VAL A 37 -6.39 1.46 6.23
CA VAL A 37 -5.09 1.60 5.56
C VAL A 37 -3.94 1.76 6.56
N ASN A 38 -2.77 1.28 6.20
CA ASN A 38 -1.53 1.44 6.95
C ASN A 38 -0.68 2.56 6.36
N VAL A 39 -0.07 3.35 7.24
CA VAL A 39 0.97 4.32 6.92
C VAL A 39 2.25 3.88 7.62
N ALA A 40 3.39 3.90 6.93
CA ALA A 40 4.67 3.46 7.49
C ALA A 40 5.62 4.64 7.78
N TYR A 41 6.38 4.50 8.86
CA TYR A 41 7.39 5.47 9.30
C TYR A 41 8.75 4.78 9.30
N LEU A 42 9.64 5.24 8.42
CA LEU A 42 10.99 4.71 8.27
C LEU A 42 12.03 5.68 8.80
N GLY A 43 12.78 5.24 9.80
CA GLY A 43 13.79 6.01 10.51
C GLY A 43 13.85 5.57 11.98
N PRO A 44 15.03 5.64 12.62
CA PRO A 44 15.14 5.35 14.05
C PRO A 44 14.36 6.40 14.88
N PRO A 45 13.75 6.02 16.02
CA PRO A 45 13.20 6.99 16.94
C PRO A 45 14.22 8.09 17.30
N GLY A 46 13.77 9.34 17.36
CA GLY A 46 14.64 10.49 17.59
C GLY A 46 15.53 10.91 16.41
N ALA A 47 15.26 10.41 15.18
CA ALA A 47 16.02 10.81 13.99
C ALA A 47 15.98 12.31 13.67
N GLY A 48 15.02 13.07 14.22
CA GLY A 48 14.92 14.51 14.04
C GLY A 48 14.41 14.92 12.66
N ASP A 49 14.54 16.21 12.36
CA ASP A 49 14.12 16.80 11.08
C ASP A 49 14.91 16.20 9.92
N ARG A 50 14.20 15.78 8.88
CA ARG A 50 14.72 15.11 7.66
C ARG A 50 15.52 13.82 7.91
N GLY A 51 15.37 13.22 9.10
CA GLY A 51 16.02 11.94 9.45
C GLY A 51 15.16 10.70 9.19
N TRP A 52 13.95 10.86 8.65
CA TRP A 52 12.95 9.80 8.49
C TRP A 52 12.10 10.00 7.23
N VAL A 53 11.36 8.99 6.80
CA VAL A 53 10.51 8.98 5.60
C VAL A 53 9.14 8.41 5.94
N LEU A 54 8.10 9.00 5.37
CA LEU A 54 6.75 8.46 5.41
C LEU A 54 6.49 7.61 4.17
N VAL A 55 5.86 6.45 4.31
CA VAL A 55 5.33 5.68 3.18
C VAL A 55 3.81 5.68 3.23
N ASP A 56 3.23 6.15 2.12
CA ASP A 56 1.81 6.50 1.97
C ASP A 56 1.35 7.59 2.96
N ALA A 57 0.16 8.15 2.73
CA ALA A 57 -0.38 9.30 3.44
C ALA A 57 -1.81 9.05 3.95
N GLY A 58 -2.24 7.80 4.06
CA GLY A 58 -3.50 7.39 4.68
C GLY A 58 -4.74 7.99 4.04
N ILE A 59 -5.85 7.96 4.80
CA ILE A 59 -7.18 8.44 4.36
C ILE A 59 -7.45 9.88 4.81
N MET A 60 -8.45 10.52 4.22
CA MET A 60 -8.98 11.81 4.68
C MET A 60 -9.27 11.77 6.19
N GLY A 61 -8.81 12.80 6.91
CA GLY A 61 -8.95 12.92 8.37
C GLY A 61 -7.83 12.25 9.19
N SER A 62 -6.89 11.55 8.55
CA SER A 62 -5.75 10.93 9.26
C SER A 62 -4.61 11.90 9.63
N ARG A 63 -4.57 13.09 9.02
CA ARG A 63 -3.47 14.08 9.14
C ARG A 63 -2.99 14.30 10.57
N ALA A 64 -3.89 14.67 11.48
CA ALA A 64 -3.53 15.01 12.85
C ALA A 64 -2.91 13.83 13.61
N ALA A 65 -3.39 12.60 13.35
CA ALA A 65 -2.82 11.39 13.94
C ALA A 65 -1.41 11.11 13.37
N ILE A 66 -1.23 11.27 12.05
CA ILE A 66 0.06 11.09 11.40
C ILE A 66 1.09 12.10 11.92
N GLU A 67 0.73 13.39 11.99
CA GLU A 67 1.58 14.46 12.51
C GLU A 67 1.93 14.24 13.99
N ALA A 68 0.97 13.80 14.82
CA ALA A 68 1.20 13.50 16.23
C ALA A 68 2.16 12.32 16.42
N ALA A 69 1.97 11.24 15.65
CA ALA A 69 2.86 10.08 15.66
C ALA A 69 4.29 10.46 15.24
N ALA A 70 4.43 11.24 14.15
CA ALA A 70 5.72 11.74 13.69
C ALA A 70 6.41 12.61 14.76
N ALA A 71 5.69 13.56 15.34
CA ALA A 71 6.22 14.45 16.37
C ALA A 71 6.65 13.68 17.64
N SER A 72 5.87 12.68 18.07
CA SER A 72 6.22 11.85 19.22
C SER A 72 7.39 10.92 18.95
N ARG A 73 7.51 10.39 17.73
CA ARG A 73 8.52 9.39 17.38
C ARG A 73 9.87 9.99 17.03
N PHE A 74 9.87 11.10 16.29
CA PHE A 74 11.09 11.70 15.73
C PHE A 74 11.46 13.05 16.36
N GLY A 75 10.56 13.63 17.16
CA GLY A 75 10.75 14.91 17.85
C GLY A 75 9.78 15.98 17.35
N GLN A 76 9.48 16.95 18.22
CA GLN A 76 8.57 18.04 17.89
C GLN A 76 9.07 18.83 16.67
N GLY A 77 8.21 18.99 15.67
CA GLY A 77 8.53 19.69 14.42
C GLY A 77 9.44 18.89 13.45
N ALA A 78 9.74 17.62 13.73
CA ALA A 78 10.54 16.79 12.83
C ALA A 78 9.77 16.44 11.55
N ARG A 79 10.16 17.05 10.43
CA ARG A 79 9.58 16.78 9.10
C ARG A 79 10.28 15.60 8.45
N PRO A 80 9.60 14.79 7.62
CA PRO A 80 10.28 13.72 6.90
C PRO A 80 11.20 14.28 5.81
N ALA A 81 12.23 13.53 5.46
CA ALA A 81 13.06 13.76 4.28
C ALA A 81 12.25 13.68 2.99
N ALA A 82 11.24 12.81 2.96
CA ALA A 82 10.35 12.60 1.83
C ALA A 82 9.07 11.86 2.26
N ILE A 83 8.06 11.92 1.40
CA ILE A 83 6.94 10.97 1.39
C ILE A 83 7.15 10.06 0.17
N VAL A 84 7.09 8.74 0.34
CA VAL A 84 7.21 7.76 -0.75
C VAL A 84 5.86 7.07 -0.91
N LEU A 85 5.31 7.02 -2.11
CA LEU A 85 4.02 6.38 -2.37
C LEU A 85 4.22 4.99 -2.95
N THR A 86 3.42 4.04 -2.46
CA THR A 86 3.24 2.74 -3.12
C THR A 86 2.40 2.92 -4.39
N HIS A 87 1.34 3.73 -4.31
CA HIS A 87 0.47 4.13 -5.41
C HIS A 87 -0.44 5.31 -5.00
N GLY A 88 -1.25 5.81 -5.93
CA GLY A 88 -2.05 7.03 -5.78
C GLY A 88 -3.53 6.87 -5.41
N HIS A 89 -4.02 5.69 -5.00
CA HIS A 89 -5.44 5.56 -4.62
C HIS A 89 -5.78 6.39 -3.37
N PHE A 90 -7.05 6.78 -3.26
CA PHE A 90 -7.56 7.77 -2.30
C PHE A 90 -7.26 7.45 -0.83
N ASP A 91 -7.15 6.17 -0.49
CA ASP A 91 -6.83 5.70 0.85
C ASP A 91 -5.34 5.69 1.16
N HIS A 92 -4.49 5.91 0.16
CA HIS A 92 -3.05 6.08 0.31
C HIS A 92 -2.61 7.54 0.13
N VAL A 93 -3.42 8.40 -0.47
CA VAL A 93 -3.09 9.82 -0.72
C VAL A 93 -4.03 10.81 -0.03
N GLY A 94 -4.92 10.34 0.86
CA GLY A 94 -6.06 11.10 1.36
C GLY A 94 -5.72 12.39 2.13
N VAL A 95 -4.53 12.51 2.70
CA VAL A 95 -4.00 13.78 3.25
C VAL A 95 -2.61 14.13 2.70
N LEU A 96 -2.28 13.63 1.51
CA LEU A 96 -0.95 13.80 0.91
C LEU A 96 -0.60 15.27 0.66
N GLU A 97 -1.49 16.03 0.00
CA GLU A 97 -1.25 17.44 -0.34
C GLU A 97 -0.96 18.27 0.90
N ASP A 98 -1.83 18.12 1.90
CA ASP A 98 -1.74 18.72 3.23
C ASP A 98 -0.40 18.43 3.92
N LEU A 99 0.01 17.16 3.96
CA LEU A 99 1.27 16.75 4.61
C LEU A 99 2.49 17.22 3.82
N ALA A 100 2.48 17.09 2.50
CA ALA A 100 3.58 17.50 1.63
C ALA A 100 3.80 19.02 1.69
N GLU A 101 2.72 19.81 1.78
CA GLU A 101 2.79 21.25 1.98
C GLU A 101 3.31 21.60 3.39
N ALA A 102 2.69 21.06 4.43
CA ALA A 102 3.03 21.39 5.81
C ALA A 102 4.48 21.04 6.19
N TRP A 103 4.99 19.95 5.65
CA TRP A 103 6.36 19.51 5.89
C TRP A 103 7.36 19.97 4.84
N ASP A 104 6.91 20.66 3.78
CA ASP A 104 7.76 21.00 2.64
C ASP A 104 8.56 19.76 2.17
N ALA A 105 7.85 18.64 1.98
CA ALA A 105 8.45 17.34 1.73
C ALA A 105 8.31 16.96 0.25
N PRO A 106 9.40 16.47 -0.39
CA PRO A 106 9.29 15.89 -1.73
C PRO A 106 8.47 14.60 -1.67
N VAL A 107 7.65 14.37 -2.70
CA VAL A 107 6.86 13.16 -2.88
C VAL A 107 7.51 12.30 -3.95
N TRP A 108 7.81 11.04 -3.64
CA TRP A 108 8.40 10.09 -4.59
C TRP A 108 7.37 9.05 -4.99
N ALA A 109 7.18 8.87 -6.30
CA ALA A 109 6.28 7.86 -6.84
C ALA A 109 6.82 7.28 -8.15
N HIS A 110 6.25 6.16 -8.57
CA HIS A 110 6.57 5.56 -9.86
C HIS A 110 6.16 6.49 -11.02
N PRO A 111 6.91 6.54 -12.14
CA PRO A 111 6.57 7.37 -13.30
C PRO A 111 5.13 7.22 -13.82
N LEU A 112 4.59 6.00 -13.79
CA LEU A 112 3.22 5.70 -14.24
C LEU A 112 2.13 6.20 -13.29
N GLU A 113 2.46 6.60 -12.05
CA GLU A 113 1.52 7.19 -11.12
C GLU A 113 1.40 8.71 -11.29
N ARG A 114 2.33 9.34 -12.03
CA ARG A 114 2.37 10.78 -12.22
C ARG A 114 1.02 11.40 -12.60
N PRO A 115 0.26 10.87 -13.58
CA PRO A 115 -0.97 11.51 -14.01
C PRO A 115 -2.00 11.66 -12.89
N TYR A 116 -2.00 10.76 -11.91
CA TYR A 116 -2.92 10.74 -10.77
C TYR A 116 -2.45 11.61 -9.59
N LEU A 117 -1.21 12.10 -9.66
CA LEU A 117 -0.52 12.85 -8.60
C LEU A 117 -0.18 14.29 -9.01
N ASP A 118 -0.33 14.64 -10.30
CA ASP A 118 -0.16 16.01 -10.81
C ASP A 118 -1.48 16.59 -11.36
N GLY A 119 -2.61 16.01 -10.95
CA GLY A 119 -3.94 16.47 -11.33
C GLY A 119 -4.33 16.24 -12.80
N SER A 120 -3.47 15.63 -13.63
CA SER A 120 -3.72 15.55 -15.09
C SER A 120 -4.68 14.45 -15.52
N ALA A 121 -4.86 13.40 -14.71
CA ALA A 121 -5.80 12.32 -14.97
C ALA A 121 -6.31 11.63 -13.71
N ALA A 122 -7.48 10.99 -13.80
CA ALA A 122 -8.03 10.13 -12.76
C ALA A 122 -7.77 8.64 -13.06
N TYR A 123 -7.80 7.80 -12.03
CA TYR A 123 -7.79 6.34 -12.19
C TYR A 123 -9.05 5.83 -12.92
N PRO A 124 -9.00 4.61 -13.47
CA PRO A 124 -10.21 3.93 -13.93
C PRO A 124 -11.23 3.78 -12.78
N PRO A 125 -12.54 3.80 -13.06
CA PRO A 125 -13.56 3.72 -12.04
C PRO A 125 -13.52 2.36 -11.36
N PRO A 126 -13.83 2.29 -10.06
CA PRO A 126 -13.89 1.00 -9.39
C PRO A 126 -14.98 0.11 -9.98
N ASP A 127 -14.82 -1.20 -9.82
CA ASP A 127 -15.80 -2.21 -10.20
C ASP A 127 -16.67 -2.60 -8.99
N PRO A 128 -17.93 -2.14 -8.91
CA PRO A 128 -18.81 -2.48 -7.81
C PRO A 128 -19.39 -3.91 -7.91
N GLY A 129 -19.19 -4.59 -9.04
CA GLY A 129 -19.72 -5.93 -9.30
C GLY A 129 -18.89 -7.06 -8.69
N VAL A 130 -17.68 -6.76 -8.21
CA VAL A 130 -16.75 -7.74 -7.63
C VAL A 130 -16.74 -7.66 -6.10
N GLY A 131 -16.23 -8.70 -5.43
CA GLY A 131 -16.03 -8.69 -3.97
C GLY A 131 -17.28 -8.95 -3.11
N GLY A 132 -18.48 -8.63 -3.61
CA GLY A 132 -19.76 -8.99 -2.98
C GLY A 132 -20.08 -8.27 -1.66
N GLY A 133 -19.20 -7.38 -1.21
CA GLY A 133 -19.27 -6.63 0.04
C GLY A 133 -20.01 -5.29 -0.05
N LEU A 134 -20.33 -4.70 1.11
CA LEU A 134 -20.86 -3.34 1.18
C LEU A 134 -19.83 -2.31 0.67
N VAL A 135 -18.53 -2.57 0.90
CA VAL A 135 -17.43 -1.71 0.44
C VAL A 135 -17.39 -1.66 -1.08
N ALA A 136 -17.33 -2.81 -1.77
CA ALA A 136 -17.42 -2.86 -3.22
C ALA A 136 -18.66 -2.14 -3.78
N ARG A 137 -19.85 -2.33 -3.18
CA ARG A 137 -21.07 -1.65 -3.63
C ARG A 137 -21.03 -0.13 -3.48
N LEU A 138 -20.32 0.38 -2.46
CA LEU A 138 -20.13 1.81 -2.22
C LEU A 138 -18.93 2.38 -2.98
N SER A 139 -18.09 1.54 -3.59
CA SER A 139 -16.89 1.97 -4.31
C SER A 139 -17.11 3.07 -5.35
N PRO A 140 -18.23 3.16 -6.09
CA PRO A 140 -18.46 4.27 -7.01
C PRO A 140 -18.56 5.65 -6.34
N LEU A 141 -18.71 5.70 -5.02
CA LEU A 141 -18.71 6.94 -4.23
C LEU A 141 -17.32 7.34 -3.72
N PHE A 142 -16.32 6.47 -3.89
CA PHE A 142 -14.96 6.76 -3.43
C PHE A 142 -14.34 7.86 -4.31
N PRO A 143 -13.54 8.76 -3.71
CA PRO A 143 -12.86 9.80 -4.48
C PRO A 143 -11.96 9.19 -5.55
N THR A 144 -12.20 9.54 -6.81
CA THR A 144 -11.32 9.21 -7.94
C THR A 144 -10.57 10.43 -8.45
N LYS A 145 -10.87 11.62 -7.91
CA LYS A 145 -10.19 12.86 -8.27
C LYS A 145 -8.71 12.77 -7.90
N PRO A 146 -7.80 13.09 -8.83
CA PRO A 146 -6.39 13.11 -8.53
C PRO A 146 -6.08 14.20 -7.51
N VAL A 147 -5.06 13.94 -6.71
CA VAL A 147 -4.36 14.95 -5.92
C VAL A 147 -3.40 15.72 -6.84
N ASP A 148 -3.00 16.94 -6.46
CA ASP A 148 -1.99 17.71 -7.18
C ASP A 148 -0.80 18.04 -6.27
N VAL A 149 0.17 17.15 -6.27
CA VAL A 149 1.51 17.36 -5.71
C VAL A 149 2.56 17.56 -6.79
N GLY A 150 2.17 17.95 -8.01
CA GLY A 150 3.08 18.00 -9.16
C GLY A 150 4.32 18.88 -8.95
N THR A 151 4.20 19.94 -8.17
CA THR A 151 5.32 20.84 -7.79
C THR A 151 6.33 20.20 -6.84
N ARG A 152 5.94 19.13 -6.13
CA ARG A 152 6.77 18.38 -5.16
C ARG A 152 7.04 16.96 -5.63
N LEU A 153 6.54 16.56 -6.80
CA LEU A 153 6.62 15.20 -7.31
C LEU A 153 8.00 14.93 -7.92
N HIS A 154 8.66 13.92 -7.38
CA HIS A 154 9.88 13.30 -7.89
C HIS A 154 9.56 11.88 -8.36
N LEU A 155 10.16 11.48 -9.47
CA LEU A 155 9.97 10.14 -10.02
C LEU A 155 11.03 9.18 -9.50
N LEU A 156 10.60 8.00 -9.09
CA LEU A 156 11.49 6.92 -8.69
C LEU A 156 12.44 6.55 -9.86
N PRO A 157 13.76 6.49 -9.65
CA PRO A 157 14.72 6.18 -10.71
C PRO A 157 14.60 4.74 -11.21
N GLU A 158 14.79 4.52 -12.52
CA GLU A 158 14.67 3.22 -13.19
C GLU A 158 15.64 2.14 -12.65
N ASP A 159 16.70 2.53 -11.96
CA ASP A 159 17.68 1.60 -11.36
C ASP A 159 17.16 0.85 -10.13
N GLY A 160 15.92 1.14 -9.70
CA GLY A 160 15.27 0.52 -8.55
C GLY A 160 15.66 1.14 -7.20
N SER A 161 16.45 2.21 -7.18
CA SER A 161 16.83 2.89 -5.93
C SER A 161 15.70 3.77 -5.38
N VAL A 162 15.65 3.94 -4.06
CA VAL A 162 14.77 4.91 -3.41
C VAL A 162 15.66 5.98 -2.76
N PRO A 163 15.92 7.12 -3.42
CA PRO A 163 16.89 8.11 -2.95
C PRO A 163 16.74 8.57 -1.48
N PRO A 164 15.53 8.81 -0.94
CA PRO A 164 15.37 9.18 0.47
C PRO A 164 15.49 7.99 1.45
N LEU A 165 15.58 6.76 0.96
CA LEU A 165 15.65 5.53 1.76
C LEU A 165 16.83 4.63 1.33
N PRO A 166 18.07 4.96 1.74
CA PRO A 166 19.22 4.10 1.47
C PRO A 166 19.02 2.66 1.96
N GLY A 167 19.44 1.68 1.15
CA GLY A 167 19.27 0.25 1.44
C GLY A 167 17.89 -0.31 1.09
N TRP A 168 16.93 0.53 0.74
CA TRP A 168 15.66 0.12 0.16
C TRP A 168 15.71 0.20 -1.37
N ARG A 169 14.98 -0.72 -2.00
CA ARG A 169 14.72 -0.73 -3.43
C ARG A 169 13.22 -0.69 -3.68
N TRP A 170 12.78 0.01 -4.72
CA TRP A 170 11.42 -0.15 -5.20
C TRP A 170 11.37 -1.26 -6.25
N LEU A 171 10.26 -1.97 -6.28
CA LEU A 171 9.96 -3.05 -7.21
C LEU A 171 8.67 -2.69 -7.93
N HIS A 172 8.67 -2.69 -9.26
CA HIS A 172 7.43 -2.50 -10.02
C HIS A 172 6.52 -3.70 -9.78
N THR A 173 5.34 -3.44 -9.23
CA THR A 173 4.34 -4.46 -8.88
C THR A 173 2.97 -4.07 -9.43
N PRO A 174 2.82 -3.95 -10.76
CA PRO A 174 1.59 -3.51 -11.39
C PRO A 174 0.45 -4.51 -11.20
N GLY A 175 -0.77 -4.04 -11.43
CA GLY A 175 -1.98 -4.86 -11.46
C GLY A 175 -3.11 -4.19 -10.71
N HIS A 176 -2.85 -3.84 -9.44
CA HIS A 176 -3.75 -3.02 -8.64
C HIS A 176 -3.87 -1.59 -9.21
N SER A 177 -2.73 -0.97 -9.50
CA SER A 177 -2.63 0.22 -10.35
C SER A 177 -1.51 0.04 -11.38
N PRO A 178 -1.44 0.88 -12.44
CA PRO A 178 -0.40 0.75 -13.47
C PRO A 178 1.02 0.94 -12.93
N GLY A 179 1.22 1.88 -12.01
CA GLY A 179 2.51 2.23 -11.44
C GLY A 179 2.69 1.78 -10.00
N HIS A 180 1.86 0.87 -9.49
CA HIS A 180 1.99 0.35 -8.14
C HIS A 180 3.38 -0.24 -7.88
N VAL A 181 4.02 0.15 -6.77
CA VAL A 181 5.32 -0.36 -6.33
C VAL A 181 5.27 -0.97 -4.94
N SER A 182 6.13 -1.95 -4.74
CA SER A 182 6.50 -2.46 -3.40
C SER A 182 7.91 -2.00 -3.04
N LEU A 183 8.19 -1.83 -1.75
CA LEU A 183 9.52 -1.46 -1.26
C LEU A 183 10.17 -2.66 -0.57
N TRP A 184 11.43 -2.94 -0.91
CA TRP A 184 12.16 -4.10 -0.43
C TRP A 184 13.49 -3.70 0.19
N ARG A 185 13.76 -4.20 1.40
CA ARG A 185 15.06 -4.12 2.07
C ARG A 185 15.66 -5.50 2.22
N ALA A 186 16.68 -5.79 1.41
CA ALA A 186 17.32 -7.11 1.38
C ALA A 186 18.05 -7.46 2.69
N ALA A 187 18.60 -6.46 3.39
CA ALA A 187 19.44 -6.66 4.57
C ALA A 187 18.74 -7.41 5.71
N ASP A 188 17.44 -7.16 5.91
CA ASP A 188 16.61 -7.80 6.94
C ASP A 188 15.33 -8.43 6.38
N ARG A 189 15.25 -8.52 5.04
CA ARG A 189 14.18 -9.17 4.29
C ARG A 189 12.80 -8.58 4.58
N THR A 190 12.76 -7.26 4.73
CA THR A 190 11.54 -6.51 4.98
C THR A 190 10.90 -6.05 3.67
N LEU A 191 9.61 -6.37 3.53
CA LEU A 191 8.77 -5.97 2.41
C LEU A 191 7.69 -4.99 2.89
N ILE A 192 7.58 -3.85 2.22
CA ILE A 192 6.36 -3.02 2.24
C ILE A 192 5.66 -3.29 0.91
N ALA A 193 4.59 -4.06 0.95
CA ALA A 193 3.94 -4.62 -0.24
C ALA A 193 2.95 -3.68 -0.92
N GLY A 194 2.58 -2.57 -0.26
CA GLY A 194 1.42 -1.78 -0.63
C GLY A 194 0.20 -2.71 -0.79
N ASP A 195 -0.48 -2.56 -1.92
CA ASP A 195 -1.68 -3.29 -2.26
C ASP A 195 -1.45 -4.44 -3.25
N ALA A 196 -0.20 -4.85 -3.47
CA ALA A 196 0.08 -6.04 -4.28
C ALA A 196 -0.60 -7.31 -3.72
N PHE A 197 -0.69 -7.39 -2.39
CA PHE A 197 -1.52 -8.33 -1.63
C PHE A 197 -1.88 -7.68 -0.28
N VAL A 198 -2.91 -8.18 0.40
CA VAL A 198 -3.37 -7.62 1.69
C VAL A 198 -3.57 -8.69 2.76
N ALA A 199 -3.44 -8.29 4.02
CA ALA A 199 -3.56 -9.17 5.19
C ALA A 199 -4.94 -9.05 5.89
N THR A 200 -5.96 -8.62 5.15
CA THR A 200 -7.35 -8.55 5.63
C THR A 200 -8.34 -8.53 4.47
N ALA A 201 -9.53 -9.10 4.67
CA ALA A 201 -10.62 -9.03 3.70
C ALA A 201 -11.32 -7.67 3.82
N GLN A 202 -10.93 -6.70 2.99
CA GLN A 202 -11.60 -5.38 2.95
C GLN A 202 -13.10 -5.46 2.63
N GLU A 203 -13.55 -6.54 1.98
CA GLU A 203 -14.92 -6.69 1.48
C GLU A 203 -15.95 -7.02 2.54
N SER A 204 -15.54 -7.44 3.73
CA SER A 204 -16.48 -7.86 4.76
C SER A 204 -16.37 -7.00 6.00
N VAL A 205 -17.46 -6.27 6.29
CA VAL A 205 -17.74 -5.74 7.64
C VAL A 205 -17.65 -6.86 8.70
N TYR A 206 -17.80 -8.12 8.27
CA TYR A 206 -17.64 -9.34 9.06
C TYR A 206 -16.19 -9.75 9.39
N ALA A 207 -15.17 -9.33 8.64
CA ALA A 207 -13.76 -9.61 8.96
C ALA A 207 -13.35 -8.96 10.29
N VAL A 208 -14.04 -7.89 10.68
CA VAL A 208 -13.93 -7.25 11.99
C VAL A 208 -14.37 -8.20 13.12
N ALA A 209 -15.28 -9.15 12.83
CA ALA A 209 -15.84 -10.07 13.83
C ALA A 209 -15.03 -11.37 14.00
N THR A 210 -14.39 -11.90 12.95
CA THR A 210 -13.72 -13.21 13.01
C THR A 210 -12.25 -13.16 13.43
N GLN A 211 -11.58 -12.01 13.30
CA GLN A 211 -10.18 -11.75 13.70
C GLN A 211 -9.10 -12.75 13.22
N ALA A 212 -9.45 -13.78 12.45
CA ALA A 212 -8.51 -14.74 11.91
C ALA A 212 -7.64 -14.01 10.87
N PRO A 213 -6.31 -14.05 11.01
CA PRO A 213 -5.45 -13.46 10.01
C PRO A 213 -5.54 -14.26 8.71
N GLU A 214 -5.69 -13.55 7.61
CA GLU A 214 -5.88 -14.11 6.27
C GLU A 214 -5.03 -13.31 5.29
N MET A 215 -4.57 -13.97 4.24
CA MET A 215 -3.91 -13.32 3.12
C MET A 215 -4.81 -13.36 1.89
N HIS A 216 -4.91 -12.22 1.23
CA HIS A 216 -5.69 -12.02 0.01
C HIS A 216 -4.81 -11.39 -1.07
N GLY A 217 -5.24 -11.54 -2.33
CA GLY A 217 -4.73 -10.70 -3.41
C GLY A 217 -5.10 -9.22 -3.23
N PRO A 218 -4.83 -8.37 -4.24
CA PRO A 218 -5.11 -6.93 -4.16
C PRO A 218 -6.62 -6.65 -3.99
N PRO A 219 -7.01 -5.45 -3.51
CA PRO A 219 -8.40 -5.03 -3.43
C PRO A 219 -9.14 -5.16 -4.77
N ARG A 220 -10.24 -5.93 -4.79
CA ARG A 220 -10.90 -6.34 -6.03
C ARG A 220 -11.52 -5.19 -6.80
N TYR A 221 -12.22 -4.30 -6.08
CA TYR A 221 -12.95 -3.21 -6.70
C TYR A 221 -12.04 -2.18 -7.38
N LEU A 222 -10.73 -2.17 -7.11
CA LEU A 222 -9.76 -1.27 -7.75
C LEU A 222 -8.75 -1.99 -8.66
N THR A 223 -8.67 -3.32 -8.63
CA THR A 223 -7.67 -4.05 -9.42
C THR A 223 -8.07 -4.12 -10.89
N ILE A 224 -7.22 -3.57 -11.75
CA ILE A 224 -7.50 -3.38 -13.18
C ILE A 224 -6.80 -4.39 -14.12
N ASP A 225 -5.72 -5.04 -13.66
CA ASP A 225 -4.99 -6.06 -14.41
C ASP A 225 -4.61 -7.23 -13.48
N TRP A 226 -5.46 -8.27 -13.49
CA TRP A 226 -5.30 -9.47 -12.67
C TRP A 226 -4.08 -10.32 -13.06
N ASP A 227 -3.71 -10.36 -14.33
CA ASP A 227 -2.54 -11.12 -14.79
C ASP A 227 -1.25 -10.45 -14.30
N ALA A 228 -1.18 -9.12 -14.37
CA ALA A 228 -0.07 -8.35 -13.81
C ALA A 228 -0.01 -8.50 -12.29
N ALA A 229 -1.14 -8.39 -11.59
CA ALA A 229 -1.19 -8.57 -10.14
C ALA A 229 -0.66 -9.95 -9.72
N GLY A 230 -1.06 -11.02 -10.41
CA GLY A 230 -0.57 -12.37 -10.12
C GLY A 230 0.94 -12.53 -10.33
N ARG A 231 1.48 -11.97 -11.42
CA ARG A 231 2.94 -11.94 -11.66
C ARG A 231 3.68 -11.16 -10.57
N SER A 232 3.12 -10.02 -10.14
CA SER A 232 3.66 -9.19 -9.07
C SER A 232 3.74 -9.98 -7.76
N VAL A 233 2.65 -10.64 -7.36
CA VAL A 233 2.64 -11.47 -6.15
C VAL A 233 3.63 -12.64 -6.24
N ALA A 234 3.68 -13.34 -7.38
CA ALA A 234 4.62 -14.42 -7.58
C ALA A 234 6.08 -13.94 -7.47
N ALA A 235 6.40 -12.77 -8.02
CA ALA A 235 7.73 -12.17 -7.89
C ALA A 235 8.06 -11.79 -6.45
N LEU A 236 7.10 -11.22 -5.70
CA LEU A 236 7.27 -10.90 -4.29
C LEU A 236 7.47 -12.16 -3.42
N ALA A 237 6.80 -13.27 -3.75
CA ALA A 237 6.98 -14.55 -3.06
C ALA A 237 8.43 -15.06 -3.16
N GLN A 238 9.08 -14.89 -4.31
CA GLN A 238 10.48 -15.29 -4.53
C GLN A 238 11.49 -14.48 -3.71
N LEU A 239 11.11 -13.31 -3.18
CA LEU A 239 11.95 -12.54 -2.26
C LEU A 239 12.05 -13.21 -0.89
N GLU A 240 11.11 -14.12 -0.57
CA GLU A 240 11.07 -14.93 0.65
C GLU A 240 11.10 -14.03 1.92
N PRO A 241 10.17 -13.06 2.06
CA PRO A 241 10.23 -12.02 3.11
C PRO A 241 10.17 -12.60 4.53
N GLU A 242 10.89 -11.97 5.46
CA GLU A 242 10.80 -12.28 6.90
C GLU A 242 9.77 -11.39 7.62
N LEU A 243 9.45 -10.23 7.04
CA LEU A 243 8.41 -9.31 7.48
C LEU A 243 7.74 -8.70 6.25
N ALA A 244 6.42 -8.63 6.26
CA ALA A 244 5.62 -7.95 5.26
C ALA A 244 4.64 -6.97 5.94
N LEU A 245 4.75 -5.69 5.59
CA LEU A 245 3.75 -4.67 5.84
C LEU A 245 2.97 -4.43 4.55
N THR A 246 1.67 -4.69 4.57
CA THR A 246 0.75 -4.43 3.45
C THR A 246 0.06 -3.08 3.63
N GLY A 247 -0.55 -2.55 2.56
CA GLY A 247 -1.39 -1.36 2.62
C GLY A 247 -2.60 -1.55 3.55
N HIS A 248 -3.08 -2.79 3.69
CA HIS A 248 -4.23 -3.12 4.53
C HIS A 248 -4.01 -4.38 5.37
N GLY A 249 -4.46 -4.33 6.62
CA GLY A 249 -4.40 -5.46 7.56
C GLY A 249 -3.22 -5.35 8.53
N ARG A 250 -2.96 -6.44 9.26
CA ARG A 250 -1.88 -6.51 10.26
C ARG A 250 -0.60 -7.03 9.57
N PRO A 251 0.60 -6.56 9.96
CA PRO A 251 1.84 -7.07 9.40
C PRO A 251 2.01 -8.56 9.65
N LEU A 252 2.66 -9.23 8.70
CA LEU A 252 2.92 -10.66 8.73
C LEU A 252 4.42 -10.93 8.80
N ARG A 253 4.82 -12.07 9.38
CA ARG A 253 6.23 -12.45 9.52
C ARG A 253 6.47 -13.95 9.45
N GLY A 254 7.74 -14.29 9.25
CA GLY A 254 8.26 -15.63 9.42
C GLY A 254 7.73 -16.67 8.41
N PRO A 255 7.85 -17.97 8.73
CA PRO A 255 7.53 -19.04 7.78
C PRO A 255 6.07 -19.07 7.30
N GLY A 256 5.10 -18.69 8.15
CA GLY A 256 3.70 -18.67 7.77
C GLY A 256 3.37 -17.59 6.74
N LEU A 257 4.00 -16.41 6.84
CA LEU A 257 3.97 -15.39 5.78
C LEU A 257 4.46 -15.98 4.45
N ARG A 258 5.67 -16.57 4.44
CA ARG A 258 6.28 -17.06 3.20
C ARG A 258 5.46 -18.16 2.55
N ARG A 259 5.00 -19.13 3.35
CA ARG A 259 4.10 -20.19 2.90
C ARG A 259 2.86 -19.62 2.24
N ALA A 260 2.16 -18.72 2.93
CA ALA A 260 0.93 -18.13 2.41
C ALA A 260 1.17 -17.28 1.16
N LEU A 261 2.27 -16.55 1.08
CA LEU A 261 2.60 -15.74 -0.09
C LEU A 261 2.95 -16.62 -1.31
N HIS A 262 3.63 -17.75 -1.09
CA HIS A 262 3.84 -18.76 -2.14
C HIS A 262 2.56 -19.43 -2.58
N ASP A 263 1.69 -19.80 -1.64
CA ASP A 263 0.37 -20.36 -1.96
C ASP A 263 -0.47 -19.36 -2.76
N LEU A 264 -0.53 -18.09 -2.33
CA LEU A 264 -1.20 -17.03 -3.07
C LEU A 264 -0.58 -16.83 -4.46
N GLY A 265 0.75 -16.83 -4.59
CA GLY A 265 1.42 -16.67 -5.87
C GLY A 265 1.18 -17.83 -6.84
N ARG A 266 1.15 -19.07 -6.34
CA ARG A 266 0.87 -20.28 -7.13
C ARG A 266 -0.60 -20.37 -7.53
N ASP A 267 -1.49 -20.06 -6.61
CA ASP A 267 -2.93 -20.30 -6.74
C ASP A 267 -3.71 -18.98 -6.97
N PHE A 268 -3.02 -17.93 -7.45
CA PHE A 268 -3.54 -16.54 -7.54
C PHE A 268 -4.87 -16.44 -8.27
N ALA A 269 -5.00 -17.09 -9.43
CA ALA A 269 -6.22 -17.05 -10.23
C ALA A 269 -7.44 -17.61 -9.47
N ALA A 270 -7.25 -18.66 -8.67
CA ALA A 270 -8.33 -19.27 -7.91
C ALA A 270 -8.68 -18.49 -6.62
N VAL A 271 -7.71 -17.78 -6.06
CA VAL A 271 -7.81 -17.11 -4.75
C VAL A 271 -8.19 -15.64 -4.89
N ALA A 272 -7.58 -14.91 -5.83
CA ALA A 272 -7.68 -13.46 -5.92
C ALA A 272 -8.69 -13.00 -6.98
N VAL A 273 -8.72 -13.66 -8.13
CA VAL A 273 -9.47 -13.21 -9.32
C VAL A 273 -10.97 -13.48 -9.13
N PRO A 274 -11.85 -12.47 -9.27
CA PRO A 274 -13.30 -12.66 -9.24
C PRO A 274 -13.78 -13.57 -10.38
N GLU A 275 -14.87 -14.32 -10.15
CA GLU A 275 -15.49 -15.17 -11.19
C GLU A 275 -15.99 -14.35 -12.40
N THR A 276 -16.45 -13.12 -12.14
CA THR A 276 -16.93 -12.14 -13.14
C THR A 276 -16.53 -10.75 -12.69
N GLY A 277 -16.37 -9.81 -13.62
CA GLY A 277 -16.08 -8.41 -13.30
C GLY A 277 -15.59 -7.65 -14.52
N ARG A 278 -15.77 -6.33 -14.53
CA ARG A 278 -15.36 -5.42 -15.61
C ARG A 278 -13.91 -5.66 -16.02
N TYR A 279 -13.01 -5.76 -15.04
CA TYR A 279 -11.57 -5.92 -15.28
C TYR A 279 -11.11 -7.38 -15.38
N VAL A 280 -12.01 -8.33 -15.12
CA VAL A 280 -11.80 -9.74 -15.48
C VAL A 280 -12.07 -9.92 -16.98
N GLU A 281 -13.13 -9.30 -17.49
CA GLU A 281 -13.54 -9.38 -18.89
C GLU A 281 -12.71 -8.45 -19.81
N ALA A 282 -12.36 -7.26 -19.33
CA ALA A 282 -11.62 -6.24 -20.06
C ALA A 282 -10.53 -5.60 -19.17
N PRO A 283 -9.40 -6.29 -18.95
CA PRO A 283 -8.31 -5.77 -18.13
C PRO A 283 -7.68 -4.52 -18.78
N ILE A 284 -7.32 -3.54 -17.95
CA ILE A 284 -6.59 -2.34 -18.38
C ILE A 284 -5.12 -2.55 -18.07
N ARG A 285 -4.31 -2.72 -19.11
CA ARG A 285 -2.89 -3.03 -18.97
C ARG A 285 -2.06 -1.75 -18.92
N VAL A 286 -0.84 -1.87 -18.36
CA VAL A 286 0.15 -0.79 -18.42
C VAL A 286 0.36 -0.33 -19.88
N GLY A 287 0.24 0.98 -20.11
CA GLY A 287 0.36 1.59 -21.44
C GLY A 287 -0.95 1.68 -22.24
N ASP A 288 -2.04 1.10 -21.75
CA ASP A 288 -3.37 1.29 -22.33
C ASP A 288 -3.86 2.74 -22.10
N PRO A 289 -4.34 3.46 -23.12
CA PRO A 289 -4.98 4.76 -22.93
C PRO A 289 -6.11 4.77 -21.89
N ALA A 290 -6.78 3.63 -21.69
CA ALA A 290 -7.84 3.48 -20.69
C ALA A 290 -7.33 3.52 -19.23
N ALA A 291 -6.02 3.41 -19.00
CA ALA A 291 -5.41 3.51 -17.67
C ALA A 291 -5.63 4.90 -17.04
N THR A 292 -5.79 5.94 -17.85
CA THR A 292 -6.03 7.31 -17.40
C THR A 292 -7.39 7.80 -17.87
N GLN A 293 -8.11 8.49 -16.99
CA GLN A 293 -9.35 9.18 -17.33
C GLN A 293 -9.18 10.69 -17.25
N LYS A 294 -10.04 11.43 -17.95
CA LYS A 294 -10.11 12.88 -17.71
C LYS A 294 -10.54 13.14 -16.25
N PRO A 295 -9.87 14.05 -15.54
CA PRO A 295 -10.14 14.34 -14.14
C PRO A 295 -11.51 14.99 -13.90
#